data_AF-A0A7X8M7U3-F1
#
_entry.id   AF-A0A7X8M7U3-F1
#
_cell.length_a   1.000
_cell.length_b   1.000
_cell.length_c   1.000
_cell.angle_alpha   90.00
_cell.angle_beta   90.00
_cell.angle_gamma   90.00
#
_symmetry.space_group_name_H-M   'P 1'
#
loop_
_entity.id
_entity.type
_entity.pdbx_description
1 polymer ?
#
loop_
_entity_poly.entity_id
_entity_poly.type
_entity_poly.pdbx_seq_one_letter_code
_entity_poly.pdbx_strand_id
1 'polypeptide(L)'
;MCILSDYVVPRSTGRRASVRDVVDHIDHVVALVGEEYVGIGTDFDGGGGVIDCNDVSELPNLTYEMMRRGYSEQTLRKIWGENFLRVFSRVEANAAVELKGRSDE
;
A
#
# COMPACT_ATOMS: atom_id res chain seq x y z
N MET A 1 1.87 -1.07 -2.05
CA MET A 1 1.28 -1.65 -3.26
C MET A 1 0.87 -0.53 -4.19
N CYS A 2 1.33 -0.56 -5.43
CA CYS A 2 0.99 0.42 -6.46
C CYS A 2 -0.29 0.05 -7.19
N ILE A 3 -1.22 0.98 -7.35
CA ILE A 3 -2.49 0.77 -8.08
C ILE A 3 -2.27 1.05 -9.57
N LEU A 4 -1.28 0.39 -10.18
CA LEU A 4 -0.96 0.54 -11.59
C LEU A 4 -1.38 -0.71 -12.36
N SER A 5 -2.28 -0.54 -13.34
CA SER A 5 -2.89 -1.67 -14.06
C SER A 5 -1.85 -2.64 -14.63
N ASP A 6 -0.81 -2.12 -15.30
CA ASP A 6 0.22 -2.93 -15.96
C ASP A 6 1.19 -3.61 -14.99
N TYR A 7 1.24 -3.14 -13.74
CA TYR A 7 2.06 -3.72 -12.68
C TYR A 7 1.35 -4.89 -11.99
N VAL A 8 0.04 -4.79 -11.87
CA VAL A 8 -0.81 -5.81 -11.25
C VAL A 8 -1.18 -6.90 -12.25
N VAL A 9 -1.35 -6.54 -13.52
CA VAL A 9 -1.73 -7.45 -14.60
C VAL A 9 -0.82 -7.23 -15.82
N PRO A 10 -0.19 -8.29 -16.38
CA PRO A 10 0.68 -8.13 -17.54
C PRO A 10 -0.06 -7.56 -18.76
N ARG A 11 0.55 -6.59 -19.46
CA ARG A 11 0.03 -6.00 -20.71
C ARG A 11 -0.33 -7.04 -21.78
N SER A 12 0.36 -8.17 -21.83
CA SER A 12 0.10 -9.26 -22.78
C SER A 12 -1.31 -9.85 -22.67
N THR A 13 -1.99 -9.66 -21.54
CA THR A 13 -3.37 -10.12 -21.34
C THR A 13 -4.40 -9.24 -22.05
N GLY A 14 -4.03 -8.02 -22.48
CA GLY A 14 -4.93 -7.07 -23.13
C GLY A 14 -6.08 -6.56 -22.25
N ARG A 15 -6.09 -6.87 -20.95
CA ARG A 15 -7.13 -6.44 -20.01
C ARG A 15 -6.60 -5.36 -19.06
N ARG A 16 -7.51 -4.49 -18.61
CA ARG A 16 -7.25 -3.56 -17.50
C ARG A 16 -7.42 -4.28 -16.18
N ALA A 17 -6.58 -3.99 -15.19
CA ALA A 17 -6.73 -4.50 -13.84
C ALA A 17 -7.95 -3.88 -13.17
N SER A 18 -8.46 -4.56 -12.15
CA SER A 18 -9.57 -4.16 -11.29
C SER A 18 -9.14 -4.12 -9.83
N VAL A 19 -9.98 -3.58 -8.95
CA VAL A 19 -9.78 -3.65 -7.49
C VAL A 19 -9.53 -5.08 -7.02
N ARG A 20 -10.20 -6.08 -7.59
CA ARG A 20 -9.99 -7.49 -7.25
C ARG A 20 -8.55 -7.93 -7.50
N ASP A 21 -7.98 -7.54 -8.64
CA ASP A 21 -6.59 -7.88 -8.99
C ASP A 21 -5.60 -7.18 -8.05
N VAL A 22 -5.88 -5.93 -7.66
CA VAL A 22 -5.06 -5.21 -6.69
C VAL A 22 -5.05 -5.92 -5.34
N VAL A 23 -6.22 -6.39 -4.87
CA VAL A 23 -6.30 -7.12 -3.60
C VAL A 23 -5.70 -8.52 -3.71
N ASP A 24 -5.78 -9.21 -4.86
CA ASP A 24 -5.02 -10.44 -5.12
C ASP A 24 -3.50 -10.20 -4.95
N HIS A 25 -3.02 -9.06 -5.43
CA HIS A 25 -1.61 -8.67 -5.30
C HIS A 25 -1.24 -8.32 -3.84
N ILE A 26 -2.13 -7.65 -3.11
CA ILE A 26 -1.96 -7.40 -1.66
C ILE A 26 -1.87 -8.73 -0.91
N ASP A 27 -2.79 -9.67 -1.17
CA ASP A 27 -2.79 -11.00 -0.53
C ASP A 27 -1.46 -11.72 -0.75
N HIS A 28 -0.95 -11.69 -1.98
CA HIS A 28 0.34 -12.30 -2.30
C HIS A 28 1.49 -11.68 -1.50
N VAL A 29 1.58 -10.35 -1.43
CA VAL A 29 2.64 -9.67 -0.67
C VAL A 29 2.49 -9.92 0.82
N VAL A 30 1.27 -9.87 1.37
CA VAL A 30 0.98 -10.22 2.76
C VAL A 30 1.44 -11.65 3.07
N ALA A 31 1.21 -12.61 2.18
CA ALA A 31 1.67 -13.99 2.35
C ALA A 31 3.20 -14.13 2.33
N LEU A 32 3.90 -13.27 1.56
CA LEU A 32 5.36 -13.30 1.45
C LEU A 32 6.08 -12.63 2.62
N VAL A 33 5.62 -11.44 3.04
CA VAL A 33 6.35 -10.60 4.01
C VAL A 33 5.60 -10.39 5.32
N GLY A 34 4.30 -10.69 5.38
CA GLY A 34 3.43 -10.42 6.52
C GLY A 34 2.73 -9.06 6.43
N GLU A 35 1.53 -8.97 7.01
CA GLU A 35 0.69 -7.76 7.00
C GLU A 35 1.34 -6.52 7.62
N GLU A 36 2.34 -6.72 8.48
CA GLU A 36 3.12 -5.66 9.13
C GLU A 36 3.97 -4.85 8.14
N TYR A 37 4.19 -5.33 6.92
CA TYR A 37 5.14 -4.72 5.99
C TYR A 37 4.49 -4.22 4.70
N VAL A 38 3.16 -4.14 4.68
CA VAL A 38 2.38 -3.72 3.52
C VAL A 38 1.77 -2.34 3.74
N GLY A 39 1.81 -1.51 2.69
CA GLY A 39 1.11 -0.22 2.64
C GLY A 39 0.54 0.04 1.24
N ILE A 40 -0.18 1.15 1.06
CA ILE A 40 -0.80 1.53 -0.23
C ILE A 40 -0.10 2.79 -0.78
N GLY A 41 0.16 2.78 -2.09
CA GLY A 41 0.58 3.96 -2.85
C GLY A 41 -0.19 3.96 -4.17
N THR A 42 -1.02 4.95 -4.43
CA THR A 42 -1.98 4.85 -5.54
C THR A 42 -1.36 5.17 -6.89
N ASP A 43 -0.33 6.02 -6.90
CA ASP A 43 0.24 6.63 -8.12
C ASP A 43 -0.82 7.37 -8.96
N PHE A 44 -1.88 7.88 -8.30
CA PHE A 44 -2.81 8.80 -8.95
C PHE A 44 -2.06 10.04 -9.46
N ASP A 45 -2.51 10.58 -10.59
CA ASP A 45 -1.82 11.62 -11.39
C ASP A 45 -0.45 11.19 -11.98
N GLY A 46 0.08 10.01 -11.61
CA GLY A 46 1.29 9.40 -12.16
C GLY A 46 1.04 8.29 -13.19
N GLY A 47 -0.23 7.98 -13.48
CA GLY A 47 -0.64 6.88 -14.39
C GLY A 47 -1.30 5.70 -13.68
N GLY A 48 -1.46 5.77 -12.36
CA GLY A 48 -2.26 4.82 -11.57
C GLY A 48 -3.75 4.86 -11.88
N GLY A 49 -4.48 3.92 -11.29
CA GLY A 49 -5.91 3.73 -11.44
C GLY A 49 -6.28 2.41 -12.13
N VAL A 50 -7.23 1.70 -11.54
CA VAL A 50 -7.78 0.42 -12.02
C VAL A 50 -9.30 0.52 -12.18
N ILE A 51 -9.92 -0.50 -12.78
CA ILE A 51 -11.39 -0.61 -12.79
C ILE A 51 -11.88 -0.63 -11.34
N ASP A 52 -12.90 0.17 -11.05
CA ASP A 52 -13.49 0.42 -9.72
C ASP A 52 -12.57 1.13 -8.71
N CYS A 53 -11.45 1.71 -9.15
CA CYS A 53 -10.63 2.63 -8.35
C CYS A 53 -9.79 3.53 -9.26
N ASN A 54 -10.42 4.49 -9.91
CA ASN A 54 -9.80 5.42 -10.86
C ASN A 54 -9.21 6.67 -10.18
N ASP A 55 -9.77 7.09 -9.04
CA ASP A 55 -9.32 8.26 -8.29
C ASP A 55 -9.50 8.09 -6.77
N VAL A 56 -9.13 9.12 -6.02
CA VAL A 56 -9.14 9.13 -4.55
C VAL A 56 -10.53 8.90 -3.93
N SER A 57 -11.61 9.26 -4.63
CA SER A 57 -12.98 9.07 -4.13
C SER A 57 -13.40 7.60 -4.14
N GLU A 58 -12.74 6.77 -4.95
CA GLU A 58 -13.04 5.34 -5.11
C GLU A 58 -12.14 4.43 -4.25
N LEU A 59 -11.16 4.97 -3.51
CA LEU A 59 -10.33 4.19 -2.58
C LEU A 59 -11.09 3.31 -1.58
N PRO A 60 -12.29 3.68 -1.08
CA PRO A 60 -13.10 2.79 -0.25
C PRO A 60 -13.37 1.42 -0.90
N ASN A 61 -13.38 1.30 -2.22
CA ASN A 61 -13.59 0.03 -2.91
C ASN A 61 -12.48 -0.99 -2.62
N LEU A 62 -11.22 -0.55 -2.45
CA LEU A 62 -10.14 -1.42 -1.97
C LEU A 62 -10.45 -1.95 -0.57
N THR A 63 -10.88 -1.07 0.33
CA THR A 63 -11.25 -1.44 1.71
C THR A 63 -12.38 -2.46 1.71
N TYR A 64 -13.44 -2.23 0.94
CA TYR A 64 -14.56 -3.16 0.83
C TYR A 64 -14.13 -4.53 0.30
N GLU A 65 -13.27 -4.57 -0.72
CA GLU A 65 -12.77 -5.84 -1.25
C GLU A 65 -11.87 -6.58 -0.25
N MET A 66 -10.99 -5.89 0.48
CA MET A 66 -10.21 -6.49 1.57
C MET A 66 -11.11 -7.01 2.70
N MET A 67 -12.12 -6.25 3.12
CA MET A 67 -13.11 -6.69 4.12
C MET A 67 -13.86 -7.93 3.67
N ARG A 68 -14.26 -8.00 2.38
CA ARG A 68 -14.93 -9.16 1.78
C ARG A 68 -14.07 -10.43 1.85
N ARG A 69 -12.74 -10.27 1.87
CA ARG A 69 -11.75 -11.37 2.01
C ARG A 69 -11.39 -11.70 3.46
N GLY A 70 -12.02 -11.04 4.42
CA GLY A 70 -11.84 -11.33 5.84
C GLY A 70 -10.68 -10.58 6.50
N TYR A 71 -10.19 -9.50 5.90
CA TYR A 71 -9.21 -8.64 6.57
C TYR A 71 -9.83 -8.05 7.83
N SER A 72 -9.11 -8.20 8.95
CA SER A 72 -9.53 -7.61 10.22
C SER A 72 -9.39 -6.09 10.18
N GLU A 73 -10.14 -5.38 11.03
CA GLU A 73 -9.97 -3.94 11.20
C GLU A 73 -8.52 -3.59 11.59
N GLN A 74 -7.90 -4.42 12.44
CA GLN A 74 -6.51 -4.25 12.83
C GLN A 74 -5.56 -4.33 11.63
N THR A 75 -5.74 -5.31 10.75
CA THR A 75 -4.96 -5.45 9.51
C THR A 75 -5.19 -4.26 8.57
N LEU A 76 -6.43 -3.79 8.44
CA LEU A 76 -6.75 -2.64 7.59
C LEU A 76 -6.06 -1.37 8.09
N ARG A 77 -6.03 -1.12 9.41
CA ARG A 77 -5.34 0.04 9.99
C ARG A 77 -3.83 0.01 9.72
N LYS A 78 -3.21 -1.18 9.83
CA LYS A 78 -1.81 -1.40 9.45
C LYS A 78 -1.53 -1.00 8.00
N ILE A 79 -2.31 -1.54 7.07
CA ILE A 79 -2.14 -1.32 5.62
C ILE A 79 -2.42 0.14 5.23
N TRP A 80 -3.45 0.76 5.81
CA TRP A 80 -3.85 2.14 5.48
C TRP A 80 -2.98 3.23 6.11
N GLY A 81 -2.05 2.90 7.02
CA GLY A 81 -1.09 3.90 7.46
C GLY A 81 -0.22 3.52 8.65
N GLU A 82 -0.64 2.64 9.54
CA GLU A 82 0.16 2.42 10.76
C GLU A 82 1.52 1.79 10.48
N ASN A 83 1.62 0.94 9.45
CA ASN A 83 2.91 0.41 9.00
C ASN A 83 3.84 1.51 8.50
N PHE A 84 3.30 2.46 7.72
CA PHE A 84 4.04 3.61 7.24
C PHE A 84 4.49 4.51 8.39
N LEU A 85 3.56 4.88 9.28
CA LEU A 85 3.85 5.73 10.44
C LEU A 85 4.90 5.11 11.36
N ARG A 86 4.83 3.80 11.62
CA ARG A 86 5.85 3.07 12.38
C ARG A 86 7.24 3.20 11.76
N VAL A 87 7.34 3.09 10.44
CA VAL A 87 8.62 3.25 9.72
C VAL A 87 9.07 4.71 9.77
N PHE A 88 8.18 5.65 9.49
CA PHE A 88 8.47 7.07 9.45
C PHE A 88 9.00 7.57 10.81
N SER A 89 8.34 7.21 11.92
CA SER A 89 8.80 7.57 13.27
C SER A 89 10.17 6.96 13.61
N ARG A 90 10.50 5.77 13.11
CA ARG A 90 11.84 5.19 13.30
C ARG A 90 12.91 5.97 12.52
N VAL A 91 12.58 6.43 11.31
CA VAL A 91 13.48 7.27 10.51
C VAL A 91 13.74 8.60 11.23
N GLU A 92 12.69 9.25 11.74
CA GLU A 92 12.83 10.49 12.51
C GLU A 92 13.70 10.30 13.77
N ALA A 93 13.47 9.22 14.52
CA ALA A 93 14.26 8.92 15.72
C ALA A 93 15.74 8.69 15.39
N ASN A 94 16.05 7.95 14.32
CA ASN A 94 17.42 7.71 13.88
C ASN A 94 18.11 9.02 13.46
N ALA A 95 17.43 9.85 12.67
CA ALA A 95 17.97 11.15 12.26
C ALA A 95 18.26 12.05 13.47
N ALA A 96 17.42 12.02 14.51
CA ALA A 96 17.65 12.79 15.73
C ALA A 96 18.90 12.32 16.52
N VAL A 97 19.21 11.02 16.50
CA VAL A 97 20.43 10.48 17.12
C VAL A 97 21.66 10.93 16.34
N GLU A 98 21.65 10.83 15.02
CA GLU A 98 22.76 11.26 14.16
C GLU A 98 23.07 12.75 14.29
N LEU A 99 22.04 13.59 14.36
CA LEU A 99 22.21 15.04 14.52
C LEU A 99 22.85 15.41 15.86
N LYS A 100 22.52 14.69 16.95
CA LYS A 100 23.16 14.90 18.25
C LYS A 100 24.62 14.46 18.25
N GLY A 101 24.92 13.31 17.64
CA GLY A 101 26.30 12.83 17.50
C GLY A 101 27.21 13.79 16.71
N ARG A 102 26.64 14.57 15.79
CA ARG A 102 27.37 15.59 15.01
C ARG A 102 27.52 16.95 15.70
N SER A 103 26.76 17.24 16.76
CA SER A 103 26.92 18.47 17.55
C SER A 103 27.91 18.32 18.70
N ASP A 104 28.30 17.08 19.00
CA ASP A 104 29.25 16.73 20.07
C ASP A 104 30.71 16.59 19.55
N GLU A 105 30.96 16.81 18.25
CA GLU A 105 32.27 16.97 17.59
C GLU A 105 32.59 18.45 17.31
#